data_AF-A0A1Y3W6M4-F1
#
_entry.id   AF-A0A1Y3W6M4-F1
#
_cell.length_a   1.000
_cell.length_b   1.000
_cell.length_c   1.000
_cell.angle_alpha   90.00
_cell.angle_beta   90.00
_cell.angle_gamma   90.00
#
_symmetry.space_group_name_H-M   'P 1'
#
loop_
_entity.id
_entity.type
_entity.pdbx_description
1 polymer ?
#
loop_
_entity_poly.entity_id
_entity_poly.type
_entity_poly.pdbx_seq_one_letter_code
_entity_poly.pdbx_strand_id
1 'polypeptide(L)'
;MSIFHKPTRHQVIVTSCVLAWIFLVNVAAVALGITAWALYFVTIFFFALGADKKNIPSIFAGGSLGLLAALGLHAGTFGLAPSLGALGAFSLSIGVVLAVIILGGTVCPVACNNVAFAYLTVATVNFESVSLASTGYNLLVLWLGGAVILGGSVVAAGIGEKLAARRAAVPEETPEL
;
A
#
# COMPACT_ATOMS: atom_id res chain seq x y z
N MET A 1 -22.79 9.62 0.50
CA MET A 1 -22.63 9.44 1.95
C MET A 1 -22.32 10.79 2.56
N SER A 2 -23.15 11.29 3.48
CA SER A 2 -22.98 12.61 4.10
C SER A 2 -21.75 12.61 5.01
N ILE A 3 -20.89 13.61 4.83
CA ILE A 3 -19.56 13.76 5.45
C ILE A 3 -19.66 14.16 6.95
N PHE A 4 -20.89 14.33 7.47
CA PHE A 4 -21.17 14.78 8.84
C PHE A 4 -22.02 13.80 9.66
N HIS A 5 -22.01 12.50 9.33
CA HIS A 5 -22.55 11.52 10.26
C HIS A 5 -21.56 11.36 11.42
N LYS A 6 -21.98 11.69 12.65
CA LYS A 6 -21.16 11.40 13.84
C LYS A 6 -20.84 9.90 13.84
N PRO A 7 -19.56 9.51 13.86
CA PRO A 7 -19.21 8.10 13.87
C PRO A 7 -19.78 7.45 15.12
N THR A 8 -20.33 6.24 14.98
CA THR A 8 -20.88 5.54 16.14
C THR A 8 -19.75 5.20 17.11
N ARG A 9 -20.04 5.13 18.43
CA ARG A 9 -19.02 4.74 19.42
C ARG A 9 -18.35 3.41 19.05
N HIS A 10 -19.10 2.49 18.45
CA HIS A 10 -18.58 1.23 17.91
C HIS A 10 -17.52 1.45 16.82
N GLN A 11 -17.82 2.26 15.80
CA GLN A 11 -16.87 2.59 14.73
C GLN A 11 -15.60 3.26 15.27
N VAL A 12 -15.73 4.17 16.24
CA VAL A 12 -14.58 4.84 16.85
C VAL A 12 -13.66 3.84 17.56
N ILE A 13 -14.21 2.88 18.32
CA ILE A 13 -13.42 1.87 19.03
C ILE A 13 -12.65 0.99 18.03
N VAL A 14 -13.34 0.45 17.02
CA VAL A 14 -12.72 -0.43 16.01
C VAL A 14 -11.62 0.29 15.25
N THR A 15 -11.90 1.50 14.75
CA THR A 15 -10.92 2.29 14.00
C THR A 15 -9.74 2.71 14.87
N SER A 16 -9.96 2.98 16.16
CA SER A 16 -8.86 3.30 17.10
C SER A 16 -7.93 2.11 17.32
N CYS A 17 -8.46 0.88 17.41
CA CYS A 17 -7.63 -0.32 17.52
C CYS A 17 -6.77 -0.54 16.27
N VAL A 18 -7.36 -0.36 15.08
CA VAL A 18 -6.64 -0.46 13.80
C VAL A 18 -5.57 0.62 13.69
N LEU A 19 -5.91 1.87 14.05
CA LEU A 19 -4.96 2.99 14.07
C LEU A 19 -3.79 2.70 15.03
N ALA A 20 -4.06 2.22 16.23
CA ALA A 20 -3.02 1.89 17.22
C ALA A 20 -2.06 0.82 16.69
N TRP A 21 -2.59 -0.21 16.01
CA TRP A 21 -1.76 -1.24 15.38
C TRP A 21 -0.89 -0.67 14.25
N ILE A 22 -1.50 0.06 13.32
CA ILE A 22 -0.78 0.70 12.20
C ILE A 22 0.33 1.61 12.74
N PHE A 23 0.02 2.43 13.75
CA PHE A 23 0.99 3.29 14.40
C PHE A 23 2.16 2.49 14.99
N LEU A 24 1.87 1.42 15.74
CA LEU A 24 2.88 0.57 16.36
C LEU A 24 3.83 -0.04 15.31
N VAL A 25 3.28 -0.60 14.23
CA VAL A 25 4.08 -1.21 13.16
C VAL A 25 4.97 -0.17 12.47
N ASN A 26 4.45 1.04 12.24
CA ASN A 26 5.23 2.13 11.63
C ASN A 26 6.36 2.62 12.54
N VAL A 27 6.11 2.77 13.84
CA VAL A 27 7.17 3.11 14.81
C VAL A 27 8.23 2.02 14.86
N ALA A 28 7.82 0.75 14.88
CA ALA A 28 8.74 -0.38 14.85
C ALA A 28 9.59 -0.41 13.56
N ALA A 29 8.99 -0.15 12.40
CA ALA A 29 9.71 -0.09 11.13
C ALA A 29 10.80 1.00 11.14
N VAL A 30 10.49 2.19 11.67
CA VAL A 30 11.47 3.27 11.83
C VAL A 30 12.57 2.88 12.82
N ALA A 31 12.22 2.30 13.98
CA ALA A 31 13.18 1.88 14.99
C ALA A 31 14.15 0.80 14.50
N LEU A 32 13.70 -0.06 13.58
CA LEU A 32 14.50 -1.11 12.95
C LEU A 32 15.30 -0.62 11.72
N GLY A 33 15.19 0.66 11.36
CA GLY A 33 15.87 1.22 10.19
C GLY A 33 15.32 0.72 8.85
N ILE A 34 14.10 0.18 8.83
CA ILE A 34 13.45 -0.29 7.60
C ILE A 34 12.98 0.94 6.82
N THR A 35 13.42 1.07 5.56
CA THR A 35 12.85 2.08 4.64
C THR A 35 11.36 1.81 4.40
N ALA A 36 10.52 2.53 5.14
CA ALA A 36 9.11 2.21 5.33
C ALA A 36 8.17 2.71 4.21
N TRP A 37 8.68 3.35 3.15
CA TRP A 37 7.84 3.93 2.09
C TRP A 37 6.88 2.90 1.48
N ALA A 38 7.36 1.70 1.15
CA ALA A 38 6.52 0.64 0.61
C ALA A 38 5.42 0.25 1.61
N LEU A 39 5.76 0.16 2.90
CA LEU A 39 4.83 -0.17 3.98
C LEU A 39 3.74 0.91 4.18
N TYR A 40 4.10 2.19 4.06
CA TYR A 40 3.12 3.29 4.07
C TYR A 40 2.13 3.17 2.91
N PHE A 41 2.61 2.84 1.71
CA PHE A 41 1.75 2.70 0.53
C PHE A 41 0.76 1.53 0.66
N VAL A 42 1.16 0.42 1.30
CA VAL A 42 0.22 -0.67 1.64
C VAL A 42 -0.95 -0.12 2.48
N THR A 43 -0.63 0.66 3.50
CA THR A 43 -1.63 1.24 4.42
C THR A 43 -2.54 2.24 3.71
N ILE A 44 -1.95 3.14 2.92
CA ILE A 44 -2.67 4.16 2.15
C ILE A 44 -3.66 3.50 1.20
N PHE A 45 -3.21 2.52 0.40
CA PHE A 45 -4.10 1.87 -0.55
C PHE A 45 -5.13 0.97 0.09
N PHE A 46 -4.82 0.37 1.24
CA PHE A 46 -5.83 -0.35 1.99
C PHE A 46 -7.02 0.55 2.35
N PHE A 47 -6.77 1.75 2.90
CA PHE A 47 -7.84 2.70 3.18
C PHE A 47 -8.45 3.34 1.93
N ALA A 48 -7.64 3.68 0.93
CA ALA A 48 -8.12 4.28 -0.32
C ALA A 48 -9.07 3.34 -1.09
N LEU A 49 -8.87 2.02 -0.95
CA LEU A 49 -9.73 0.98 -1.51
C LEU A 49 -10.83 0.54 -0.53
N GLY A 50 -11.16 1.37 0.47
CA GLY A 50 -12.29 1.16 1.37
C GLY A 50 -12.06 0.15 2.50
N ALA A 51 -10.80 -0.17 2.83
CA ALA A 51 -10.42 -1.10 3.90
C ALA A 51 -11.06 -2.50 3.79
N ASP A 52 -11.30 -2.97 2.57
CA ASP A 52 -11.84 -4.31 2.30
C ASP A 52 -10.71 -5.33 2.10
N LYS A 53 -10.83 -6.48 2.76
CA LYS A 53 -9.93 -7.63 2.62
C LYS A 53 -9.84 -8.13 1.17
N LYS A 54 -10.89 -7.96 0.38
CA LYS A 54 -10.93 -8.34 -1.05
C LYS A 54 -9.95 -7.54 -1.89
N ASN A 55 -9.57 -6.35 -1.45
CA ASN A 55 -8.64 -5.47 -2.17
C ASN A 55 -7.18 -5.74 -1.81
N ILE A 56 -6.91 -6.55 -0.79
CA ILE A 56 -5.57 -6.92 -0.36
C ILE A 56 -4.75 -7.54 -1.50
N PRO A 57 -5.23 -8.55 -2.25
CA PRO A 57 -4.48 -9.10 -3.38
C PRO A 57 -4.11 -8.03 -4.42
N SER A 58 -5.01 -7.09 -4.69
CA SER A 58 -4.76 -6.01 -5.64
C SER A 58 -3.66 -5.04 -5.19
N ILE A 59 -3.51 -4.83 -3.87
CA ILE A 59 -2.45 -4.01 -3.30
C ILE A 59 -1.09 -4.69 -3.45
N PHE A 60 -0.99 -5.97 -3.10
CA PHE A 60 0.29 -6.69 -3.20
C PHE A 60 0.67 -6.99 -4.65
N ALA A 61 -0.27 -7.45 -5.48
CA ALA A 61 -0.03 -7.72 -6.89
C ALA A 61 0.30 -6.43 -7.65
N GLY A 62 -0.47 -5.37 -7.42
CA GLY A 62 -0.21 -4.06 -7.99
C GLY A 62 1.13 -3.47 -7.55
N GLY A 63 1.40 -3.46 -6.24
CA GLY A 63 2.68 -2.98 -5.72
C GLY A 63 3.88 -3.77 -6.26
N SER A 64 3.75 -5.09 -6.38
CA SER A 64 4.79 -5.94 -6.94
C SER A 64 5.03 -5.63 -8.42
N LEU A 65 3.96 -5.52 -9.20
CA LEU A 65 4.06 -5.14 -10.61
C LEU A 65 4.70 -3.76 -10.78
N GLY A 66 4.31 -2.78 -9.96
CA GLY A 66 4.89 -1.43 -10.00
C GLY A 66 6.39 -1.42 -9.71
N LEU A 67 6.84 -2.16 -8.70
CA LEU A 67 8.25 -2.32 -8.35
C LEU A 67 9.06 -3.01 -9.47
N LEU A 68 8.51 -4.06 -10.06
CA LEU A 68 9.15 -4.76 -11.18
C LEU A 68 9.15 -3.91 -12.46
N ALA A 69 8.08 -3.15 -12.69
CA ALA A 69 7.98 -2.21 -13.80
C ALA A 69 9.02 -1.08 -13.68
N ALA A 70 9.29 -0.59 -12.46
CA ALA A 70 10.36 0.38 -12.22
C ALA A 70 11.74 -0.18 -12.59
N LEU A 71 12.02 -1.44 -12.21
CA LEU A 71 13.26 -2.12 -12.59
C LEU A 71 13.35 -2.31 -14.11
N GLY A 72 12.25 -2.70 -14.76
CA GLY A 72 12.17 -2.84 -16.21
C GLY A 72 12.36 -1.50 -16.94
N LEU A 73 11.76 -0.42 -16.43
CA LEU A 73 11.93 0.93 -16.96
C LEU A 73 13.40 1.38 -16.87
N HIS A 74 14.03 1.16 -15.72
CA HIS A 74 15.44 1.46 -15.52
C HIS A 74 16.32 0.66 -16.49
N ALA A 75 16.17 -0.66 -16.52
CA ALA A 75 16.93 -1.54 -17.39
C ALA A 75 16.74 -1.19 -18.89
N GLY A 76 15.50 -0.91 -19.32
CA GLY A 76 15.20 -0.50 -20.68
C GLY A 76 15.84 0.84 -21.04
N THR A 77 15.74 1.83 -20.15
CA THR A 77 16.28 3.18 -20.39
C THR A 77 17.80 3.15 -20.56
N PHE A 78 18.52 2.47 -19.65
CA PHE A 78 19.98 2.40 -19.75
C PHE A 78 20.45 1.41 -20.82
N GLY A 79 19.73 0.32 -21.05
CA GLY A 79 20.07 -0.68 -22.07
C GLY A 79 19.88 -0.18 -23.50
N LEU A 80 18.86 0.65 -23.75
CA LEU A 80 18.56 1.21 -25.08
C LEU A 80 19.27 2.55 -25.35
N ALA A 81 19.83 3.19 -24.32
CA ALA A 81 20.51 4.48 -24.45
C ALA A 81 21.63 4.51 -25.51
N PRO A 82 22.48 3.47 -25.69
CA PRO A 82 23.50 3.46 -26.74
C PRO A 82 22.95 3.57 -28.16
N SER A 83 21.73 3.09 -28.39
CA SER A 83 21.11 3.01 -29.73
C SER A 83 20.17 4.18 -30.02
N LEU A 84 19.43 4.66 -29.02
CA LEU A 84 18.34 5.64 -29.18
C LEU A 84 18.63 7.00 -28.53
N GLY A 85 19.76 7.13 -27.83
CA GLY A 85 20.03 8.25 -26.93
C GLY A 85 19.15 8.20 -25.67
N ALA A 86 19.48 9.03 -24.68
CA ALA A 86 18.84 9.00 -23.37
C ALA A 86 17.32 9.28 -23.44
N LEU A 87 16.91 10.33 -24.16
CA LEU A 87 15.50 10.69 -24.27
C LEU A 87 14.68 9.65 -25.05
N GLY A 88 15.24 9.11 -26.14
CA GLY A 88 14.57 8.09 -26.95
C GLY A 88 14.40 6.77 -26.20
N ALA A 89 15.45 6.34 -25.50
CA ALA A 89 15.42 5.14 -24.67
C ALA A 89 14.43 5.24 -23.51
N PHE A 90 14.40 6.37 -22.81
CA PHE A 90 13.42 6.63 -21.74
C PHE A 90 11.99 6.63 -22.30
N SER A 91 11.75 7.39 -23.37
CA SER A 91 10.42 7.55 -23.98
C SER A 91 9.83 6.21 -24.44
N LEU A 92 10.64 5.37 -25.08
CA LEU A 92 10.22 4.03 -25.50
C LEU A 92 9.96 3.13 -24.28
N SER A 93 10.87 3.12 -23.31
CA SER A 93 10.76 2.27 -22.12
C SER A 93 9.55 2.62 -21.27
N ILE A 94 9.33 3.91 -20.99
CA ILE A 94 8.14 4.36 -20.25
C ILE A 94 6.87 4.10 -21.06
N GLY A 95 6.88 4.30 -22.38
CA GLY A 95 5.74 3.99 -23.24
C GLY A 95 5.31 2.53 -23.15
N VAL A 96 6.28 1.60 -23.19
CA VAL A 96 6.01 0.16 -23.04
C VAL A 96 5.49 -0.16 -21.64
N VAL A 97 6.14 0.35 -20.58
CA VAL A 97 5.72 0.10 -19.20
C VAL A 97 4.30 0.62 -18.93
N LEU A 98 4.00 1.84 -19.37
CA LEU A 98 2.66 2.43 -19.26
C LEU A 98 1.64 1.62 -20.06
N ALA A 99 1.96 1.20 -21.28
CA ALA A 99 1.08 0.35 -22.08
C ALA A 99 0.75 -0.97 -21.36
N VAL A 100 1.75 -1.62 -20.77
CA VAL A 100 1.55 -2.86 -20.00
C VAL A 100 0.61 -2.63 -18.82
N ILE A 101 0.79 -1.56 -18.05
CA ILE A 101 -0.05 -1.30 -16.87
C ILE A 101 -1.46 -0.82 -17.27
N ILE A 102 -1.60 0.06 -18.26
CA ILE A 102 -2.91 0.62 -18.66
C ILE A 102 -3.72 -0.42 -19.42
N LEU A 103 -3.16 -0.97 -20.50
CA LEU A 103 -3.87 -1.94 -21.33
C LEU A 103 -4.04 -3.26 -20.59
N GLY A 104 -3.00 -3.69 -19.85
CA GLY A 104 -3.08 -4.87 -19.00
C GLY A 104 -4.14 -4.73 -17.89
N GLY A 105 -4.50 -3.52 -17.48
CA GLY A 105 -5.59 -3.29 -16.52
C GLY A 105 -6.96 -3.77 -17.02
N THR A 106 -7.16 -3.83 -18.34
CA THR A 106 -8.40 -4.39 -18.93
C THR A 106 -8.45 -5.92 -18.87
N VAL A 107 -7.30 -6.58 -18.75
CA VAL A 107 -7.17 -8.05 -18.76
C VAL A 107 -6.93 -8.61 -17.35
N CYS A 108 -6.06 -7.97 -16.57
CA CYS A 108 -5.68 -8.34 -15.21
C CYS A 108 -5.71 -7.11 -14.28
N PRO A 109 -6.91 -6.62 -13.91
CA PRO A 109 -7.08 -5.45 -13.03
C PRO A 109 -6.54 -5.66 -11.61
N VAL A 110 -6.27 -6.91 -11.22
CA VAL A 110 -5.69 -7.24 -9.91
C VAL A 110 -4.23 -6.79 -9.83
N ALA A 111 -3.44 -6.94 -10.90
CA ALA A 111 -2.04 -6.52 -10.90
C ALA A 111 -1.84 -5.17 -11.62
N CYS A 112 -2.53 -4.97 -12.73
CA CYS A 112 -2.40 -3.77 -13.55
C CYS A 112 -3.41 -2.71 -13.09
N ASN A 113 -3.06 -1.92 -12.07
CA ASN A 113 -3.96 -0.96 -11.44
C ASN A 113 -3.24 0.29 -10.92
N ASN A 114 -4.00 1.18 -10.26
CA ASN A 114 -3.49 2.43 -9.69
C ASN A 114 -2.41 2.20 -8.60
N VAL A 115 -2.40 1.04 -7.93
CA VAL A 115 -1.35 0.68 -7.00
C VAL A 115 -0.03 0.46 -7.75
N ALA A 116 -0.06 -0.25 -8.88
CA ALA A 116 1.12 -0.44 -9.72
C ALA A 116 1.72 0.90 -10.19
N PHE A 117 0.86 1.84 -10.58
CA PHE A 117 1.29 3.20 -10.94
C PHE A 117 1.99 3.96 -9.83
N ALA A 118 1.44 3.89 -8.62
CA ALA A 118 2.00 4.58 -7.49
C ALA A 118 3.36 4.00 -7.08
N TYR A 119 3.48 2.67 -7.03
CA TYR A 119 4.75 2.03 -6.72
C TYR A 119 5.80 2.25 -7.81
N LEU A 120 5.41 2.21 -9.09
CA LEU A 120 6.29 2.60 -10.20
C LEU A 120 6.81 4.02 -9.98
N THR A 121 5.90 4.99 -9.80
CA THR A 121 6.24 6.41 -9.64
C THR A 121 7.24 6.61 -8.51
N VAL A 122 6.92 6.12 -7.31
CA VAL A 122 7.76 6.32 -6.12
C VAL A 122 9.10 5.61 -6.24
N ALA A 123 9.13 4.38 -6.76
CA ALA A 123 10.37 3.64 -6.97
C ALA A 123 11.30 4.36 -7.97
N THR A 124 10.73 5.10 -8.93
CA THR A 124 11.50 5.83 -9.94
C THR A 124 11.87 7.27 -9.56
N VAL A 125 11.43 7.78 -8.40
CA VAL A 125 11.77 9.16 -7.95
C VAL A 125 13.28 9.36 -7.90
N ASN A 126 14.01 8.38 -7.39
CA ASN A 126 15.46 8.34 -7.47
C ASN A 126 15.86 7.27 -8.48
N PHE A 127 15.75 7.62 -9.76
CA PHE A 127 15.89 6.68 -10.87
C PHE A 127 17.24 5.94 -10.86
N GLU A 128 18.34 6.63 -10.56
CA GLU A 128 19.68 6.02 -10.52
C GLU A 128 19.87 4.99 -9.39
N SER A 129 19.03 5.06 -8.34
CA SER A 129 19.07 4.11 -7.23
C SER A 129 18.27 2.82 -7.49
N VAL A 130 17.58 2.73 -8.63
CA VAL A 130 16.80 1.55 -9.00
C VAL A 130 17.77 0.43 -9.37
N SER A 131 17.72 -0.65 -8.59
CA SER A 131 18.56 -1.83 -8.77
C SER A 131 17.78 -3.07 -8.38
N LEU A 132 18.25 -4.25 -8.81
CA LEU A 132 17.63 -5.50 -8.40
C LEU A 132 17.62 -5.67 -6.88
N ALA A 133 18.67 -5.20 -6.19
CA ALA A 133 18.77 -5.26 -4.73
C ALA A 133 17.76 -4.32 -4.05
N SER A 134 17.65 -3.06 -4.49
CA SER A 134 16.69 -2.11 -3.92
C SER A 134 15.25 -2.50 -4.24
N THR A 135 14.95 -2.93 -5.46
CA THR A 135 13.63 -3.47 -5.84
C THR A 135 13.28 -4.72 -5.05
N GLY A 136 14.23 -5.67 -4.90
CA GLY A 136 14.05 -6.89 -4.12
C GLY A 136 13.78 -6.59 -2.64
N TYR A 137 14.53 -5.66 -2.05
CA TYR A 137 14.29 -5.20 -0.69
C TYR A 137 12.89 -4.58 -0.54
N ASN A 138 12.48 -3.71 -1.46
CA ASN A 138 11.15 -3.10 -1.42
C ASN A 138 10.03 -4.12 -1.64
N LEU A 139 10.26 -5.17 -2.42
CA LEU A 139 9.33 -6.31 -2.54
C LEU A 139 9.22 -7.07 -1.22
N LEU A 140 10.33 -7.29 -0.50
CA LEU A 140 10.30 -7.91 0.82
C LEU A 140 9.54 -7.06 1.83
N VAL A 141 9.78 -5.75 1.86
CA VAL A 141 9.05 -4.83 2.74
C VAL A 141 7.56 -4.78 2.36
N LEU A 142 7.24 -4.76 1.06
CA LEU A 142 5.87 -4.84 0.57
C LEU A 142 5.20 -6.10 1.10
N TRP A 143 5.76 -7.29 0.84
CA TRP A 143 5.15 -8.57 1.18
C TRP A 143 5.14 -8.85 2.68
N LEU A 144 6.30 -8.83 3.34
CA LEU A 144 6.43 -9.16 4.76
C LEU A 144 5.87 -8.04 5.64
N GLY A 145 6.32 -6.81 5.40
CA GLY A 145 5.86 -5.65 6.14
C GLY A 145 4.37 -5.37 5.90
N GLY A 146 3.92 -5.48 4.64
CA GLY A 146 2.51 -5.38 4.28
C GLY A 146 1.65 -6.46 4.94
N ALA A 147 2.12 -7.72 4.99
CA ALA A 147 1.38 -8.79 5.63
C ALA A 147 1.23 -8.56 7.14
N VAL A 148 2.29 -8.07 7.80
CA VAL A 148 2.25 -7.72 9.23
C VAL A 148 1.27 -6.58 9.47
N ILE A 149 1.34 -5.48 8.70
CA ILE A 149 0.49 -4.32 8.93
C ILE A 149 -0.99 -4.61 8.62
N LEU A 150 -1.29 -5.26 7.48
CA LEU A 150 -2.68 -5.56 7.10
C LEU A 150 -3.25 -6.74 7.90
N GLY A 151 -2.47 -7.80 8.08
CA GLY A 151 -2.88 -8.96 8.87
C GLY A 151 -3.18 -8.58 10.31
N GLY A 152 -2.29 -7.81 10.95
CA GLY A 152 -2.53 -7.32 12.29
C GLY A 152 -3.65 -6.27 12.37
N SER A 153 -3.89 -5.48 11.30
CA SER A 153 -5.05 -4.58 11.24
C SER A 153 -6.37 -5.35 11.25
N VAL A 154 -6.45 -6.49 10.57
CA VAL A 154 -7.63 -7.36 10.60
C VAL A 154 -7.85 -7.93 12.01
N VAL A 155 -6.78 -8.35 12.69
CA VAL A 155 -6.85 -8.84 14.07
C VAL A 155 -7.28 -7.71 15.03
N ALA A 156 -6.68 -6.52 14.89
CA ALA A 156 -7.02 -5.35 15.69
C ALA A 156 -8.48 -4.92 15.52
N ALA A 157 -9.01 -4.99 14.30
CA ALA A 157 -10.42 -4.74 14.04
C ALA A 157 -11.32 -5.74 14.80
N GLY A 158 -11.01 -7.04 14.74
CA GLY A 158 -11.77 -8.07 15.47
C GLY A 158 -11.69 -7.93 17.01
N ILE A 159 -10.57 -7.45 17.55
CA ILE A 159 -10.46 -7.08 18.96
C ILE A 159 -11.35 -5.86 19.27
N GLY A 160 -11.31 -4.84 18.42
CA GLY A 160 -12.13 -3.65 18.52
C GLY A 160 -13.63 -3.96 18.51
N GLU A 161 -14.07 -4.89 17.66
CA GLU A 161 -15.47 -5.35 17.61
C GLU A 161 -15.90 -6.00 18.93
N LYS A 162 -15.05 -6.88 19.48
CA LYS A 162 -15.32 -7.50 20.79
C LYS A 162 -15.37 -6.48 21.93
N LEU A 163 -14.48 -5.49 21.91
CA LEU A 163 -14.45 -4.41 22.90
C LEU A 163 -15.68 -3.51 22.80
N ALA A 164 -16.06 -3.15 21.57
CA ALA A 164 -17.24 -2.33 21.31
C ALA A 164 -18.53 -3.05 21.75
N ALA A 165 -18.66 -4.35 21.45
CA ALA A 165 -19.79 -5.16 21.88
C ALA A 165 -19.88 -5.28 23.41
N ARG A 166 -18.76 -5.51 24.10
CA ARG A 166 -18.71 -5.54 25.58
C ARG A 166 -19.14 -4.22 26.20
N ARG A 167 -18.72 -3.11 25.60
CA ARG A 167 -19.01 -1.77 26.12
C ARG A 167 -20.42 -1.30 25.82
N ALA A 168 -21.06 -1.84 24.78
CA ALA A 168 -22.48 -1.65 24.52
C ALA A 168 -23.37 -2.46 25.48
N ALA A 169 -22.85 -3.55 26.06
CA ALA A 169 -23.56 -4.37 27.05
C ALA A 169 -23.50 -3.82 28.48
N VAL A 170 -22.66 -2.80 28.74
CA VAL A 170 -22.62 -2.06 30.01
C VAL A 170 -23.54 -0.85 29.85
N PRO A 171 -24.67 -0.77 30.57
CA PRO A 171 -25.54 0.40 30.53
C PRO A 171 -24.72 1.64 30.90
N GLU A 172 -24.92 2.74 30.15
CA GLU A 172 -24.37 4.03 30.52
C GLU A 172 -25.04 4.42 31.85
N GLU A 173 -24.33 4.26 32.97
CA GLU A 173 -24.77 4.83 34.25
C GLU A 173 -24.90 6.33 34.03
N THR A 174 -26.14 6.79 33.87
CA THR A 174 -26.52 8.20 33.96
C THR A 174 -25.91 8.75 35.24
N PRO A 175 -25.01 9.74 35.18
CA PRO A 175 -24.70 10.51 36.37
C PRO A 175 -25.97 11.31 36.67
N GLU A 176 -26.78 10.82 37.62
CA GLU A 176 -27.81 11.64 38.27
C GLU A 176 -27.09 12.71 39.08
N LEU A 177 -26.97 13.92 38.53
CA LEU A 177 -26.75 15.17 39.26
C LEU A 177 -27.49 16.32 38.56
#